data_AF-A0A533ZW79-F1
#
_entry.id   AF-A0A533ZW79-F1
#
_cell.length_a   1.000
_cell.length_b   1.000
_cell.length_c   1.000
_cell.angle_alpha   90.00
_cell.angle_beta   90.00
_cell.angle_gamma   90.00
#
_symmetry.space_group_name_H-M   'P 1'
#
loop_
_entity.id
_entity.type
_entity.pdbx_description
1 polymer ?
#
loop_
_entity_poly.entity_id
_entity_poly.type
_entity_poly.pdbx_seq_one_letter_code
_entity_poly.pdbx_strand_id
1 'polypeptide(L)'
;MTSRHVFLLACLGLTLVAAGCENDDVFPPTPPRYAGGAMFARYVSFGNSITAGIQSFGLSDSTQRLAYPVLLARAMGTPFNYPSLNNPGCPPP
;
A
#
# COMPACT_ATOMS: atom_id res chain seq x y z
N MET A 1 25.34 -50.58 3.73
CA MET A 1 24.06 -49.89 3.96
C MET A 1 24.20 -48.43 3.51
N THR A 2 24.50 -48.08 2.25
CA THR A 2 25.18 -46.78 2.10
C THR A 2 24.99 -45.92 0.86
N SER A 3 24.68 -46.41 -0.35
CA SER A 3 24.56 -45.49 -1.51
C SER A 3 23.10 -45.24 -1.93
N ARG A 4 22.32 -46.31 -2.13
CA ARG A 4 20.90 -46.21 -2.51
C ARG A 4 20.05 -45.49 -1.46
N HIS A 5 20.29 -45.75 -0.18
CA HIS A 5 19.57 -45.09 0.92
C HIS A 5 19.98 -43.62 1.07
N VAL A 6 21.24 -43.28 0.83
CA VAL A 6 21.72 -41.90 0.85
C VAL A 6 21.11 -41.10 -0.30
N PHE A 7 21.02 -41.70 -1.50
CA PHE A 7 20.39 -41.06 -2.64
C PHE A 7 18.89 -40.83 -2.42
N LEU A 8 18.18 -41.82 -1.85
CA LEU A 8 16.75 -41.69 -1.51
C LEU A 8 16.51 -40.59 -0.46
N LEU A 9 17.36 -40.53 0.58
CA LEU A 9 17.26 -39.48 1.61
C LEU A 9 17.59 -38.09 1.05
N ALA A 10 18.54 -38.00 0.12
CA ALA A 10 18.87 -36.75 -0.56
C ALA A 10 17.74 -36.25 -1.47
N CYS A 11 17.12 -37.15 -2.25
CA CYS A 11 15.95 -36.81 -3.05
C CYS A 11 14.77 -36.38 -2.18
N LEU A 12 14.52 -37.11 -1.08
CA LEU A 12 13.46 -36.76 -0.14
C LEU A 12 13.72 -35.37 0.46
N GLY A 13 14.94 -35.11 0.96
CA GLY A 13 15.33 -33.80 1.48
C GLY A 13 15.14 -32.67 0.47
N LEU A 14 15.52 -32.89 -0.79
CA LEU A 14 15.35 -31.90 -1.86
C LEU A 14 13.87 -31.59 -2.14
N THR A 15 13.00 -32.61 -2.13
CA THR A 15 11.55 -32.40 -2.32
C THR A 15 10.90 -31.65 -1.16
N LEU A 16 11.32 -31.88 0.08
CA LEU A 16 10.81 -31.14 1.24
C LEU A 16 11.23 -29.67 1.22
N VAL A 17 12.47 -29.35 0.78
CA VAL A 17 12.93 -27.96 0.65
C VAL A 17 12.18 -27.24 -0.48
N ALA A 18 11.90 -27.92 -1.60
CA ALA A 18 11.16 -27.34 -2.71
C ALA A 18 9.68 -27.05 -2.35
N ALA A 19 9.04 -27.92 -1.57
CA ALA A 19 7.66 -27.71 -1.12
C ALA A 19 7.50 -26.55 -0.12
N GLY A 20 8.55 -26.19 0.62
CA GLY A 20 8.54 -25.05 1.54
C GLY A 20 8.67 -23.67 0.88
N CYS A 21 8.87 -23.61 -0.45
CA CYS A 21 8.92 -22.35 -1.20
C CYS A 21 7.54 -21.89 -1.71
N GLU A 22 6.47 -22.66 -1.48
CA GLU A 22 5.11 -22.23 -1.78
C GLU A 22 4.68 -21.16 -0.77
N ASN A 23 4.62 -19.89 -1.21
CA ASN A 23 4.31 -18.74 -0.37
C ASN A 23 2.87 -18.26 -0.57
N ASP A 24 1.95 -19.19 -0.84
CA ASP A 24 0.55 -18.84 -1.15
C ASP A 24 -0.19 -18.22 0.05
N ASP A 25 0.27 -18.46 1.27
CA ASP A 25 -0.27 -17.85 2.50
C ASP A 25 0.40 -16.51 2.87
N VAL A 26 1.51 -16.13 2.20
CA VAL A 26 2.26 -14.89 2.49
C VAL A 26 1.85 -13.75 1.55
N PHE A 27 1.27 -14.08 0.41
CA PHE A 27 0.64 -13.10 -0.45
C PHE A 27 -0.85 -12.99 -0.10
N PRO A 28 -1.38 -11.79 0.24
CA PRO A 28 -2.82 -11.63 0.35
C PRO A 28 -3.47 -12.14 -0.94
N PRO A 29 -4.70 -12.72 -0.86
CA PRO A 29 -5.39 -13.23 -2.04
C PRO A 29 -5.30 -12.19 -3.14
N THR A 30 -4.94 -12.63 -4.36
CA THR A 30 -4.84 -11.74 -5.52
C THR A 30 -6.09 -10.88 -5.52
N PRO A 31 -5.98 -9.56 -5.26
CA PRO A 31 -7.16 -8.75 -5.13
C PRO A 31 -7.99 -8.99 -6.39
N PRO A 32 -9.32 -9.19 -6.27
CA PRO A 32 -10.16 -9.36 -7.44
C PRO A 32 -9.80 -8.29 -8.45
N ARG A 33 -9.87 -8.62 -9.75
CA ARG A 33 -9.34 -7.91 -10.94
C ARG A 33 -9.67 -6.41 -11.07
N TYR A 34 -10.08 -5.74 -10.00
CA TYR A 34 -9.99 -4.32 -9.72
C TYR A 34 -8.56 -3.87 -9.38
N ALA A 35 -7.56 -4.30 -10.14
CA ALA A 35 -6.38 -3.47 -10.32
C ALA A 35 -6.83 -2.24 -11.13
N GLY A 36 -7.31 -1.20 -10.45
CA GLY A 36 -7.71 0.09 -11.03
C GLY A 36 -9.11 0.18 -11.68
N GLY A 37 -9.96 -0.85 -11.62
CA GLY A 37 -11.20 -0.91 -12.42
C GLY A 37 -12.49 -0.39 -11.79
N ALA A 38 -12.73 -0.58 -10.49
CA ALA A 38 -14.03 -0.25 -9.87
C ALA A 38 -13.96 0.56 -8.56
N MET A 39 -13.08 0.23 -7.61
CA MET A 39 -13.07 0.90 -6.30
C MET A 39 -12.57 2.35 -6.34
N PHE A 40 -11.74 2.69 -7.32
CA PHE A 40 -11.07 3.99 -7.43
C PHE A 40 -11.38 4.68 -8.77
N ALA A 41 -12.49 4.31 -9.41
CA ALA A 41 -12.99 5.04 -10.57
C ALA A 41 -13.26 6.53 -10.24
N ARG A 42 -13.66 6.80 -8.99
CA ARG A 42 -13.76 8.14 -8.40
C ARG A 42 -13.37 8.07 -6.94
N TYR A 43 -12.61 9.05 -6.48
CA TYR A 43 -12.23 9.15 -5.08
C TYR A 43 -12.62 10.52 -4.52
N VAL A 44 -13.32 10.51 -3.40
CA VAL A 44 -13.70 11.71 -2.65
C VAL A 44 -13.39 11.45 -1.19
N SER A 45 -12.72 12.40 -0.54
CA SER A 45 -12.43 12.34 0.89
C SER A 45 -13.17 13.45 1.62
N PHE A 46 -13.82 13.10 2.72
CA PHE A 46 -14.38 14.05 3.69
C PHE A 46 -13.84 13.72 5.07
N GLY A 47 -13.67 14.75 5.90
CA GLY A 47 -13.24 14.54 7.27
C GLY A 47 -12.94 15.86 7.95
N ASN A 48 -11.94 15.84 8.82
CA ASN A 48 -11.59 16.94 9.69
C ASN A 48 -10.20 17.53 9.32
N SER A 49 -9.58 18.19 10.30
CA SER A 49 -8.23 18.77 10.21
C SER A 49 -7.16 17.79 9.71
N ILE A 50 -7.26 16.51 10.05
CA ILE A 50 -6.30 15.49 9.62
C ILE A 50 -6.45 15.20 8.12
N THR A 51 -7.68 15.08 7.63
CA THR A 51 -7.97 14.94 6.20
C THR A 51 -7.52 16.18 5.43
N ALA A 52 -7.64 17.37 6.04
CA ALA A 52 -7.17 18.62 5.45
C ALA A 52 -5.63 18.72 5.40
N GLY A 53 -4.89 18.03 6.27
CA GLY A 53 -3.43 18.07 6.31
C GLY A 53 -2.86 19.06 7.33
N ILE A 54 -3.60 19.41 8.39
CA ILE A 54 -3.07 20.26 9.46
C ILE A 54 -1.86 19.60 10.12
N GLN A 55 -0.77 20.36 10.26
CA GLN A 55 0.44 19.96 10.98
C GLN A 55 0.91 21.11 11.88
N SER A 56 1.22 20.80 13.14
CA SER A 56 1.67 21.80 14.13
C SER A 56 0.74 23.01 14.22
N PHE A 57 -0.58 22.79 14.18
CA PHE A 57 -1.64 23.82 14.14
C PHE A 57 -1.65 24.74 12.91
N GLY A 58 -0.78 24.53 11.92
CA GLY A 58 -0.79 25.22 10.63
C GLY A 58 -1.38 24.39 9.50
N LEU A 59 -1.75 25.07 8.42
CA LEU A 59 -2.25 24.47 7.18
C LEU A 59 -1.71 25.23 5.98
N SER A 60 -1.00 24.56 5.09
CA SER A 60 -0.44 25.13 3.86
C SER A 60 -0.48 24.12 2.72
N ASP A 61 -0.32 24.56 1.48
CA ASP A 61 -0.26 23.65 0.32
C ASP A 61 0.79 22.54 0.51
N SER A 62 1.95 22.84 1.12
CA SER A 62 2.99 21.84 1.38
C SER A 62 2.51 20.72 2.31
N THR A 63 1.80 21.08 3.39
CA THR A 63 1.22 20.09 4.32
C THR A 63 0.02 19.36 3.72
N GLN A 64 -0.81 20.04 2.93
CA GLN A 64 -1.97 19.47 2.23
C GLN A 64 -1.54 18.43 1.20
N ARG A 65 -0.45 18.66 0.46
CA ARG A 65 0.15 17.69 -0.48
C ARG A 65 0.59 16.38 0.18
N LEU A 66 0.82 16.41 1.50
CA LEU A 66 1.24 15.26 2.30
C LEU A 66 0.09 14.66 3.12
N ALA A 67 -1.13 15.19 3.01
CA ALA A 67 -2.30 14.64 3.68
C ALA A 67 -2.61 13.24 3.14
N TYR A 68 -3.05 12.33 4.02
CA TYR A 68 -3.33 10.94 3.64
C TYR A 68 -4.29 10.78 2.43
N PRO A 69 -5.35 11.60 2.21
CA PRO A 69 -6.18 11.42 1.01
C PRO A 69 -5.41 11.74 -0.28
N VAL A 70 -4.50 12.71 -0.26
CA VAL A 70 -3.64 13.01 -1.41
C VAL A 70 -2.68 11.86 -1.67
N LEU A 71 -2.08 11.30 -0.63
CA LEU A 71 -1.16 10.17 -0.75
C LEU A 71 -1.86 8.89 -1.24
N LEU A 72 -3.07 8.60 -0.72
CA LEU A 72 -3.89 7.49 -1.16
C LEU A 72 -4.28 7.63 -2.64
N ALA A 73 -4.75 8.81 -3.05
CA ALA A 73 -5.11 9.06 -4.45
C ALA A 73 -3.94 8.83 -5.40
N ARG A 74 -2.72 9.24 -5.02
CA ARG A 74 -1.49 8.97 -5.79
C ARG A 74 -1.20 7.47 -5.86
N ALA A 75 -1.28 6.76 -4.73
CA ALA A 75 -1.03 5.32 -4.69
C ALA A 75 -2.03 4.53 -5.56
N MET A 76 -3.26 5.02 -5.68
CA MET A 76 -4.33 4.38 -6.46
C MET A 76 -4.43 4.89 -7.91
N GLY A 77 -3.56 5.82 -8.34
CA GLY A 77 -3.60 6.41 -9.68
C GLY A 77 -4.91 7.13 -9.99
N THR A 78 -5.58 7.68 -8.97
CA THR A 78 -6.91 8.29 -9.10
C THR A 78 -6.83 9.82 -9.14
N PRO A 79 -7.49 10.49 -10.10
CA PRO A 79 -7.64 11.95 -10.05
C PRO A 79 -8.28 12.38 -8.74
N PHE A 80 -7.64 13.33 -8.06
CA PHE A 80 -8.10 13.83 -6.77
C PHE A 80 -7.79 15.32 -6.64
N ASN A 81 -8.82 16.09 -6.30
CA ASN A 81 -8.70 17.52 -6.02
C ASN A 81 -8.78 17.71 -4.51
N TYR A 82 -7.82 18.42 -3.95
CA TYR A 82 -7.87 18.92 -2.58
C TYR A 82 -8.02 20.45 -2.62
N PRO A 83 -8.68 21.07 -1.61
CA PRO A 83 -8.82 22.52 -1.54
C PRO A 83 -7.49 23.17 -1.13
N SER A 84 -6.57 23.27 -2.09
CA SER A 84 -5.23 23.85 -1.88
C SER A 84 -5.34 25.31 -1.42
N LEU A 85 -4.60 25.66 -0.38
CA LEU A 85 -4.42 27.04 0.07
C LEU A 85 -3.24 27.67 -0.64
N ASN A 86 -3.38 28.94 -1.06
CA ASN A 86 -2.22 29.71 -1.48
C ASN A 86 -1.24 29.88 -0.33
N ASN A 87 0.05 29.70 -0.61
CA ASN A 87 1.10 29.95 0.36
C ASN A 87 1.04 31.41 0.88
N PRO A 88 1.27 31.65 2.19
CA PRO A 88 1.76 30.68 3.19
C PRO A 88 0.68 29.76 3.82
N GLY A 89 -0.59 29.92 3.46
CA GLY A 89 -1.71 29.21 4.07
C GLY A 89 -2.17 29.83 5.39
N CYS A 90 -2.68 29.01 6.30
CA CYS A 90 -3.04 29.38 7.66
C CYS A 90 -1.88 29.05 8.62
N PRO A 91 -1.23 30.05 9.23
CA PRO A 91 -0.17 29.82 10.21
C PRO A 91 -0.74 29.28 11.54
N PRO A 92 0.10 28.66 12.38
CA PRO A 92 -0.27 28.31 13.75
C PRO A 92 -0.62 29.57 14.59
N PRO A 93 -1.54 29.46 15.57
CA PRO A 93 -1.91 30.54 16.49
C PRO A 93 -0.83 30.88 17.52
#